data_AF-A0A223D2X7-F1
#
_entry.id   AF-A0A223D2X7-F1
#
_cell.length_a   1.000
_cell.length_b   1.000
_cell.length_c   1.000
_cell.angle_alpha   90.00
_cell.angle_beta   90.00
_cell.angle_gamma   90.00
#
_symmetry.space_group_name_H-M   'P 1'
#
loop_
_entity.id
_entity.type
_entity.pdbx_description
1 polymer ?
#
loop_
_entity_poly.entity_id
_entity_poly.type
_entity_poly.pdbx_seq_one_letter_code
_entity_poly.pdbx_strand_id
1 'polypeptide(L)'
;MAKIICIDPGHGGVYPTGDPGAMANGFREAELVLPPSLFLRNALRRSGVSVVMTREKDALPLPSRKSLGEDLAYRARIANNAKAALFVSWHMDAGATADPHGIAVWIHPSQKGKALATKAARISASVAAATGLKDRGVCYGDFQVLRDTAMDAVLIECGFITNPGDVQCMAKEVSQRKSAEAVAREICTILGANYVPESSAPFLDPEAAKLSIALYGSITQTSIEEITVACNYAANALRRAVGLEITTDLGKPTKAAADIIIRASGTMWEGARTNQLRKCFNVAADSLREALSFE
;
A
#
# COMPACT_ATOMS: atom_id res chain seq x y z
N MET A 1 -3.82 -3.77 -19.33
CA MET A 1 -3.39 -2.56 -18.61
C MET A 1 -3.08 -2.93 -17.16
N ALA A 2 -2.02 -2.39 -16.59
CA ALA A 2 -1.72 -2.54 -15.16
C ALA A 2 -2.87 -1.93 -14.33
N LYS A 3 -3.34 -2.65 -13.31
CA LYS A 3 -4.43 -2.19 -12.44
C LYS A 3 -3.84 -1.38 -11.29
N ILE A 4 -4.20 -0.10 -11.20
CA ILE A 4 -3.79 0.80 -10.11
C ILE A 4 -4.81 0.68 -8.97
N ILE A 5 -4.34 0.61 -7.73
CA ILE A 5 -5.18 0.70 -6.53
C ILE A 5 -4.98 2.06 -5.89
N CYS A 6 -6.07 2.74 -5.57
CA CYS A 6 -6.01 3.96 -4.77
C CYS A 6 -6.26 3.60 -3.31
N ILE A 7 -5.31 3.92 -2.45
CA ILE A 7 -5.47 3.77 -1.00
C ILE A 7 -5.62 5.17 -0.41
N ASP A 8 -6.64 5.32 0.41
CA ASP A 8 -7.00 6.57 1.06
C ASP A 8 -6.94 6.40 2.59
N PRO A 9 -5.82 6.76 3.23
CA PRO A 9 -5.80 6.86 4.68
C PRO A 9 -6.71 8.04 5.09
N GLY A 10 -7.77 7.75 5.84
CA GLY A 10 -8.77 8.74 6.27
C GLY A 10 -8.14 9.93 7.02
N HIS A 11 -8.76 11.11 6.95
CA HIS A 11 -8.33 12.29 7.70
C HIS A 11 -6.90 12.76 7.36
N GLY A 12 -6.21 13.46 8.28
CA GLY A 12 -4.81 13.88 8.14
C GLY A 12 -4.51 15.23 8.81
N GLY A 13 -3.41 15.28 9.57
CA GLY A 13 -2.94 16.49 10.26
C GLY A 13 -3.69 16.77 11.57
N VAL A 14 -3.57 18.02 12.04
CA VAL A 14 -4.15 18.52 13.30
C VAL A 14 -4.91 19.82 13.06
N TYR A 15 -5.91 20.12 13.91
CA TYR A 15 -6.61 21.41 13.85
C TYR A 15 -5.65 22.60 14.04
N PRO A 16 -5.95 23.78 13.44
CA PRO A 16 -7.13 24.08 12.62
C PRO A 16 -6.96 23.79 11.12
N THR A 17 -5.76 23.42 10.67
CA THR A 17 -5.43 23.26 9.24
C THR A 17 -5.58 21.83 8.73
N GLY A 18 -5.70 20.86 9.64
CA GLY A 18 -5.92 19.46 9.34
C GLY A 18 -7.27 18.94 9.81
N ASP A 19 -7.40 17.62 9.73
CA ASP A 19 -8.51 16.84 10.25
C ASP A 19 -7.92 15.68 11.07
N PRO A 20 -8.00 15.69 12.40
CA PRO A 20 -7.48 14.61 13.22
C PRO A 20 -8.34 13.33 13.15
N GLY A 21 -9.55 13.41 12.59
CA GLY A 21 -10.59 12.39 12.71
C GLY A 21 -11.11 12.27 14.13
N ALA A 22 -11.69 11.12 14.45
CA ALA A 22 -12.14 10.85 15.81
C ALA A 22 -10.94 10.83 16.80
N MET A 23 -11.19 11.30 18.02
CA MET A 23 -10.19 11.38 19.09
C MET A 23 -10.76 10.76 20.37
N ALA A 24 -10.16 9.66 20.82
CA ALA A 24 -10.56 8.96 22.05
C ALA A 24 -9.39 8.12 22.56
N ASN A 25 -9.42 7.75 23.85
CA ASN A 25 -8.43 6.85 24.47
C ASN A 25 -6.96 7.28 24.29
N GLY A 26 -6.71 8.59 24.10
CA GLY A 26 -5.37 9.14 23.85
C GLY A 26 -4.87 8.99 22.41
N PHE A 27 -5.72 8.54 21.49
CA PHE A 27 -5.38 8.35 20.08
C PHE A 27 -6.11 9.33 19.16
N ARG A 28 -5.50 9.54 17.99
CA ARG A 28 -6.10 10.22 16.84
C ARG A 28 -6.30 9.22 15.72
N GLU A 29 -7.50 9.21 15.13
CA GLU A 29 -7.81 8.33 14.00
C GLU A 29 -6.82 8.52 12.85
N ALA A 30 -6.51 9.76 12.47
CA ALA A 30 -5.58 10.07 11.38
C ALA A 30 -4.20 9.38 11.52
N GLU A 31 -3.72 9.22 12.76
CA GLU A 31 -2.45 8.57 13.08
C GLU A 31 -2.58 7.04 13.12
N LEU A 32 -3.72 6.50 13.56
CA LEU A 32 -3.96 5.06 13.62
C LEU A 32 -4.14 4.43 12.23
N VAL A 33 -4.74 5.17 11.29
CA VAL A 33 -5.10 4.63 9.97
C VAL A 33 -3.99 4.78 8.93
N LEU A 34 -3.01 5.67 9.16
CA LEU A 34 -1.89 5.89 8.24
C LEU A 34 -0.94 4.68 8.15
N PRO A 35 -0.41 4.12 9.25
CA PRO A 35 0.48 2.96 9.19
C PRO A 35 -0.08 1.74 8.47
N PRO A 36 -1.29 1.21 8.78
CA PRO A 36 -1.83 0.05 8.07
C PRO A 36 -2.05 0.34 6.57
N SER A 37 -2.38 1.59 6.21
CA SER A 37 -2.48 1.99 4.80
C SER A 37 -1.12 1.97 4.08
N LEU A 38 -0.05 2.40 4.75
CA LEU A 38 1.32 2.33 4.21
C LEU A 38 1.82 0.89 4.11
N PHE A 39 1.47 0.03 5.08
CA PHE A 39 1.75 -1.40 4.98
C PHE A 39 1.00 -2.04 3.82
N LEU A 40 -0.28 -1.69 3.61
CA LEU A 40 -1.08 -2.19 2.49
C LEU A 40 -0.45 -1.77 1.16
N ARG A 41 -0.04 -0.51 1.03
CA ARG A 41 0.70 0.01 -0.13
C ARG A 41 1.95 -0.83 -0.40
N ASN A 42 2.75 -1.08 0.63
CA ASN A 42 3.99 -1.85 0.49
C ASN A 42 3.71 -3.30 0.07
N ALA A 43 2.72 -3.95 0.66
CA ALA A 43 2.33 -5.31 0.34
C ALA A 43 1.82 -5.46 -1.10
N LEU A 44 1.03 -4.49 -1.57
CA LEU A 44 0.56 -4.43 -2.95
C LEU A 44 1.70 -4.15 -3.94
N ARG A 45 2.57 -3.18 -3.66
CA ARG A 45 3.75 -2.88 -4.50
C ARG A 45 4.70 -4.07 -4.59
N ARG A 46 4.94 -4.75 -3.47
CA ARG A 46 5.73 -6.00 -3.43
C ARG A 46 5.10 -7.10 -4.28
N SER A 47 3.78 -7.14 -4.36
CA SER A 47 2.99 -8.04 -5.21
C SER A 47 2.86 -7.57 -6.66
N GLY A 48 3.62 -6.55 -7.09
CA GLY A 48 3.60 -6.02 -8.45
C GLY A 48 2.38 -5.16 -8.80
N VAL A 49 1.58 -4.77 -7.81
CA VAL A 49 0.40 -3.92 -7.99
C VAL A 49 0.79 -2.44 -7.86
N SER A 50 0.42 -1.63 -8.85
CA SER A 50 0.62 -0.18 -8.80
C SER A 50 -0.32 0.46 -7.78
N VAL A 51 0.19 1.38 -6.97
CA VAL A 51 -0.58 2.02 -5.90
C VAL A 51 -0.40 3.53 -5.94
N VAL A 52 -1.52 4.26 -5.93
CA VAL A 52 -1.59 5.70 -5.67
C VAL A 52 -2.16 5.93 -4.27
N MET A 53 -1.53 6.81 -3.50
CA MET A 53 -1.99 7.17 -2.16
C MET A 53 -2.65 8.54 -2.19
N THR A 54 -3.73 8.76 -1.44
CA THR A 54 -4.25 10.13 -1.24
C THR A 54 -3.31 10.94 -0.35
N ARG A 55 -2.74 10.31 0.68
CA ARG A 55 -1.67 10.86 1.54
C ARG A 55 -0.70 9.77 2.00
N GLU A 56 0.54 10.15 2.27
CA GLU A 56 1.58 9.26 2.84
C GLU A 56 2.18 9.79 4.15
N LYS A 57 1.65 10.90 4.65
CA LYS A 57 2.09 11.59 5.86
C LYS A 57 0.87 12.01 6.67
N ASP A 58 1.10 12.45 7.89
CA ASP A 58 0.06 13.03 8.72
C ASP A 58 -0.27 14.47 8.28
N ALA A 59 -0.94 14.58 7.14
CA ALA A 59 -1.37 15.83 6.52
C ALA A 59 -2.59 15.57 5.64
N LEU A 60 -3.42 16.59 5.43
CA LEU A 60 -4.50 16.52 4.44
C LEU A 60 -3.92 16.32 3.02
N PRO A 61 -4.61 15.56 2.16
CA PRO A 61 -4.25 15.45 0.76
C PRO A 61 -4.42 16.80 0.04
N LEU A 62 -5.39 17.64 0.44
CA LEU A 62 -5.57 19.01 -0.02
C LEU A 62 -5.19 20.02 1.07
N PRO A 63 -3.94 20.53 1.11
CA PRO A 63 -3.52 21.50 2.14
C PRO A 63 -4.30 22.82 2.13
N SER A 64 -4.85 23.20 0.97
CA SER A 64 -5.62 24.42 0.76
C SER A 64 -7.14 24.22 0.91
N ARG A 65 -7.56 23.16 1.59
CA ARG A 65 -8.97 22.82 1.85
C ARG A 65 -9.73 24.00 2.44
N LYS A 66 -10.91 24.32 1.90
CA LYS A 66 -11.85 25.28 2.49
C LYS A 66 -13.00 24.61 3.25
N SER A 67 -13.32 23.36 2.92
CA SER A 67 -14.38 22.58 3.58
C SER A 67 -14.09 21.08 3.56
N LEU A 68 -14.74 20.32 4.44
CA LEU A 68 -14.66 18.86 4.42
C LEU A 68 -15.02 18.28 3.04
N GLY A 69 -16.08 18.78 2.40
CA GLY A 69 -16.54 18.30 1.09
C GLY A 69 -15.51 18.50 -0.02
N GLU A 70 -14.70 19.57 0.02
CA GLU A 70 -13.61 19.79 -0.94
C GLU A 70 -12.49 18.75 -0.80
N ASP A 71 -12.13 18.39 0.44
CA ASP A 71 -11.10 17.37 0.69
C ASP A 71 -11.56 15.97 0.27
N LEU A 72 -12.80 15.61 0.60
CA LEU A 72 -13.40 14.34 0.17
C LEU A 72 -13.52 14.26 -1.36
N ALA A 73 -13.93 15.34 -2.02
CA ALA A 73 -13.94 15.41 -3.49
C ALA A 73 -12.52 15.30 -4.08
N TYR A 74 -11.51 15.87 -3.41
CA TYR A 74 -10.12 15.77 -3.85
C TYR A 74 -9.58 14.33 -3.78
N ARG A 75 -9.88 13.62 -2.69
CA ARG A 75 -9.52 12.19 -2.54
C ARG A 75 -10.12 11.35 -3.67
N ALA A 76 -11.40 11.53 -3.96
CA ALA A 76 -12.05 10.86 -5.09
C ALA A 76 -11.40 11.26 -6.44
N ARG A 77 -11.07 12.54 -6.62
CA ARG A 77 -10.38 13.02 -7.83
C ARG A 77 -9.01 12.38 -8.04
N ILE A 78 -8.22 12.15 -6.99
CA ILE A 78 -6.93 11.44 -7.08
C ILE A 78 -7.16 10.05 -7.68
N ALA A 79 -8.13 9.28 -7.16
CA ALA A 79 -8.45 7.94 -7.64
C ALA A 79 -8.97 7.94 -9.08
N ASN A 80 -9.87 8.87 -9.40
CA ASN A 80 -10.48 9.01 -10.72
C ASN A 80 -9.43 9.37 -11.79
N ASN A 81 -8.54 10.34 -11.49
CA ASN A 81 -7.47 10.75 -12.39
C ASN A 81 -6.45 9.64 -12.63
N ALA A 82 -6.13 8.86 -11.59
CA ALA A 82 -5.27 7.69 -11.71
C ALA A 82 -5.93 6.51 -12.44
N LYS A 83 -7.23 6.61 -12.78
CA LYS A 83 -8.03 5.52 -13.34
C LYS A 83 -7.90 4.24 -12.51
N ALA A 84 -7.96 4.39 -11.19
CA ALA A 84 -7.81 3.27 -10.26
C ALA A 84 -8.88 2.19 -10.55
N ALA A 85 -8.48 0.93 -10.38
CA ALA A 85 -9.37 -0.22 -10.51
C ALA A 85 -10.19 -0.49 -9.24
N LEU A 86 -9.70 -0.01 -8.10
CA LEU A 86 -10.37 -0.09 -6.79
C LEU A 86 -9.91 1.10 -5.93
N PHE A 87 -10.84 1.69 -5.20
CA PHE A 87 -10.58 2.66 -4.14
C PHE A 87 -10.77 2.01 -2.77
N VAL A 88 -9.77 2.15 -1.89
CA VAL A 88 -9.77 1.57 -0.54
C VAL A 88 -9.51 2.68 0.47
N SER A 89 -10.56 3.15 1.12
CA SER A 89 -10.43 4.10 2.23
C SER A 89 -10.28 3.36 3.54
N TRP A 90 -9.35 3.78 4.40
CA TRP A 90 -9.05 3.14 5.67
C TRP A 90 -9.31 4.10 6.83
N HIS A 91 -10.21 3.71 7.71
CA HIS A 91 -10.77 4.49 8.81
C HIS A 91 -10.82 3.69 10.11
N MET A 92 -11.13 4.38 11.21
CA MET A 92 -11.48 3.75 12.47
C MET A 92 -12.72 4.42 13.06
N ASP A 93 -13.74 3.61 13.31
CA ASP A 93 -15.09 4.06 13.65
C ASP A 93 -15.11 4.74 15.03
N ALA A 94 -16.17 5.49 15.31
CA ALA A 94 -16.41 6.08 16.61
C ALA A 94 -17.90 5.99 16.95
N GLY A 95 -18.20 5.36 18.08
CA GLY A 95 -19.58 5.15 18.52
C GLY A 95 -19.82 5.68 19.93
N ALA A 96 -21.04 6.16 20.17
CA ALA A 96 -21.50 6.72 21.45
C ALA A 96 -22.35 5.74 22.29
N THR A 97 -22.64 4.54 21.79
CA THR A 97 -23.42 3.52 22.52
C THR A 97 -22.54 2.74 23.50
N ALA A 98 -23.16 1.91 24.35
CA ALA A 98 -22.48 1.27 25.49
C ALA A 98 -21.26 0.40 25.13
N ASP A 99 -21.24 -0.25 23.96
CA ASP A 99 -20.08 -1.08 23.54
C ASP A 99 -20.03 -1.36 22.01
N PRO A 100 -19.91 -0.35 21.14
CA PRO A 100 -19.65 -0.58 19.73
C PRO A 100 -18.19 -1.01 19.54
N HIS A 101 -17.97 -2.18 18.93
CA HIS A 101 -16.65 -2.75 18.64
C HIS A 101 -16.67 -3.63 17.38
N GLY A 102 -15.50 -3.85 16.78
CA GLY A 102 -15.29 -4.73 15.63
C GLY A 102 -15.12 -4.02 14.29
N ILE A 103 -14.69 -4.82 13.31
CA ILE A 103 -14.37 -4.42 11.94
C ILE A 103 -15.65 -4.34 11.10
N ALA A 104 -15.78 -3.31 10.27
CA ALA A 104 -16.80 -3.27 9.22
C ALA A 104 -16.18 -2.82 7.89
N VAL A 105 -16.77 -3.25 6.78
CA VAL A 105 -16.46 -2.67 5.47
C VAL A 105 -17.71 -2.03 4.89
N TRP A 106 -17.63 -0.73 4.66
CA TRP A 106 -18.70 0.05 4.07
C TRP A 106 -18.57 0.13 2.55
N ILE A 107 -19.70 0.01 1.88
CA ILE A 107 -19.84 0.26 0.44
C ILE A 107 -21.05 1.18 0.20
N HIS A 108 -21.05 1.89 -0.92
CA HIS A 108 -22.20 2.75 -1.26
C HIS A 108 -23.48 1.88 -1.47
N PRO A 109 -24.68 2.33 -1.04
CA PRO A 109 -25.93 1.57 -1.17
C PRO A 109 -26.25 1.09 -2.59
N SER A 110 -25.80 1.81 -3.63
CA SER A 110 -25.95 1.37 -5.04
C SER A 110 -25.21 0.07 -5.38
N GLN A 111 -24.34 -0.43 -4.49
CA GLN A 111 -23.58 -1.66 -4.64
C GLN A 111 -24.23 -2.86 -3.93
N LYS A 112 -25.38 -2.65 -3.26
CA LYS A 112 -26.14 -3.73 -2.60
C LYS A 112 -26.54 -4.81 -3.62
N GLY A 113 -26.25 -6.07 -3.27
CA GLY A 113 -26.52 -7.24 -4.11
C GLY A 113 -25.58 -7.41 -5.32
N LYS A 114 -24.54 -6.57 -5.45
CA LYS A 114 -23.54 -6.67 -6.53
C LYS A 114 -22.28 -7.42 -6.07
N ALA A 115 -21.43 -7.79 -7.02
CA ALA A 115 -20.18 -8.51 -6.75
C ALA A 115 -19.26 -7.81 -5.74
N LEU A 116 -19.31 -6.47 -5.64
CA LEU A 116 -18.53 -5.71 -4.66
C LEU A 116 -18.92 -6.06 -3.22
N ALA A 117 -20.19 -6.35 -2.93
CA ALA A 117 -20.63 -6.73 -1.59
C ALA A 117 -19.96 -8.03 -1.12
N THR A 118 -19.84 -9.03 -2.00
CA THR A 118 -19.13 -10.27 -1.68
C THR A 118 -17.63 -10.04 -1.46
N LYS A 119 -17.00 -9.19 -2.28
CA LYS A 119 -15.58 -8.81 -2.12
C LYS A 119 -15.35 -8.07 -0.79
N ALA A 120 -16.21 -7.10 -0.46
CA ALA A 120 -16.18 -6.35 0.79
C ALA A 120 -16.35 -7.26 2.02
N ALA A 121 -17.24 -8.26 1.94
CA ALA A 121 -17.41 -9.24 3.01
C ALA A 121 -16.14 -10.05 3.28
N ARG A 122 -15.42 -10.48 2.22
CA ARG A 122 -14.13 -11.17 2.39
C ARG A 122 -13.07 -10.26 3.00
N ILE A 123 -13.01 -8.99 2.58
CA ILE A 123 -12.11 -8.00 3.18
C ILE A 123 -12.40 -7.87 4.69
N SER A 124 -13.67 -7.66 5.07
CA SER A 124 -14.08 -7.56 6.48
C SER A 124 -13.65 -8.78 7.30
N ALA A 125 -14.00 -9.98 6.83
CA ALA A 125 -13.67 -11.24 7.49
C ALA A 125 -12.15 -11.46 7.60
N SER A 126 -11.39 -11.09 6.57
CA SER A 126 -9.93 -11.24 6.55
C SER A 126 -9.24 -10.33 7.58
N VAL A 127 -9.71 -9.08 7.73
CA VAL A 127 -9.18 -8.13 8.72
C VAL A 127 -9.56 -8.55 10.13
N ALA A 128 -10.81 -8.99 10.34
CA ALA A 128 -11.26 -9.53 11.62
C ALA A 128 -10.42 -10.75 12.05
N ALA A 129 -10.21 -11.71 11.14
CA ALA A 129 -9.37 -12.88 11.40
C ALA A 129 -7.90 -12.52 11.71
N ALA A 130 -7.35 -11.51 11.01
CA ALA A 130 -5.97 -11.07 11.20
C ALA A 130 -5.72 -10.35 12.54
N THR A 131 -6.73 -9.69 13.07
CA THR A 131 -6.65 -8.84 14.28
C THR A 131 -7.25 -9.51 15.51
N GLY A 132 -8.12 -10.50 15.33
CA GLY A 132 -8.92 -11.11 16.40
C GLY A 132 -10.11 -10.26 16.85
N LEU A 133 -10.38 -9.13 16.17
CA LEU A 133 -11.55 -8.29 16.45
C LEU A 133 -12.82 -8.89 15.81
N LYS A 134 -13.98 -8.51 16.34
CA LYS A 134 -15.28 -8.99 15.86
C LYS A 134 -15.50 -8.57 14.39
N ASP A 135 -15.97 -9.49 13.56
CA ASP A 135 -16.44 -9.16 12.21
C ASP A 135 -17.88 -8.63 12.26
N ARG A 136 -18.11 -7.40 11.79
CA ARG A 136 -19.44 -6.80 11.60
C ARG A 136 -19.92 -6.92 10.16
N GLY A 137 -19.07 -7.43 9.26
CA GLY A 137 -19.38 -7.64 7.86
C GLY A 137 -19.53 -6.35 7.05
N VAL A 138 -20.43 -6.40 6.07
CA VAL A 138 -20.64 -5.32 5.11
C VAL A 138 -21.73 -4.37 5.59
N CYS A 139 -21.40 -3.08 5.64
CA CYS A 139 -22.32 -2.00 5.91
C CYS A 139 -22.56 -1.14 4.66
N TYR A 140 -23.64 -0.36 4.67
CA TYR A 140 -24.02 0.48 3.53
C TYR A 140 -24.15 1.93 3.98
N GLY A 141 -23.41 2.84 3.35
CA GLY A 141 -23.35 4.24 3.74
C GLY A 141 -23.09 5.16 2.57
N ASP A 142 -23.73 6.32 2.58
CA ASP A 142 -23.61 7.34 1.53
C ASP A 142 -22.42 8.29 1.77
N PHE A 143 -21.24 7.69 1.98
CA PHE A 143 -20.00 8.43 2.17
C PHE A 143 -19.53 9.03 0.86
N GLN A 144 -19.14 10.31 0.87
CA GLN A 144 -18.78 11.04 -0.35
C GLN A 144 -17.66 10.36 -1.14
N VAL A 145 -16.62 9.84 -0.49
CA VAL A 145 -15.52 9.13 -1.16
C VAL A 145 -15.96 7.82 -1.83
N LEU A 146 -17.03 7.19 -1.36
CA LEU A 146 -17.62 5.99 -1.99
C LEU A 146 -18.58 6.34 -3.13
N ARG A 147 -19.17 7.54 -3.10
CA ARG A 147 -20.13 8.02 -4.09
C ARG A 147 -19.46 8.70 -5.29
N ASP A 148 -18.42 9.50 -5.03
CA ASP A 148 -17.79 10.38 -6.03
C ASP A 148 -16.63 9.69 -6.79
N THR A 149 -16.26 8.47 -6.38
CA THR A 149 -15.29 7.63 -7.09
C THR A 149 -15.94 6.89 -8.26
N ALA A 150 -15.23 6.79 -9.39
CA ALA A 150 -15.74 6.21 -10.63
C ALA A 150 -15.56 4.68 -10.73
N MET A 151 -14.80 4.09 -9.80
CA MET A 151 -14.52 2.67 -9.71
C MET A 151 -15.19 2.04 -8.48
N ASP A 152 -15.09 0.72 -8.34
CA ASP A 152 -15.51 0.04 -7.10
C ASP A 152 -14.76 0.66 -5.90
N ALA A 153 -15.48 0.97 -4.82
CA ALA A 153 -14.95 1.65 -3.66
C ALA A 153 -15.39 0.97 -2.36
N VAL A 154 -14.45 0.78 -1.44
CA VAL A 154 -14.68 0.25 -0.09
C VAL A 154 -14.10 1.20 0.94
N LEU A 155 -14.75 1.30 2.09
CA LEU A 155 -14.23 1.99 3.28
C LEU A 155 -14.14 0.99 4.42
N ILE A 156 -12.93 0.74 4.90
CA ILE A 156 -12.64 -0.20 5.97
C ILE A 156 -12.67 0.57 7.28
N GLU A 157 -13.57 0.22 8.18
CA GLU A 157 -13.53 0.63 9.57
C GLU A 157 -12.80 -0.45 10.38
N CYS A 158 -11.55 -0.19 10.77
CA CYS A 158 -10.70 -1.22 11.37
C CYS A 158 -10.93 -1.44 12.88
N GLY A 159 -12.13 -1.14 13.38
CA GLY A 159 -12.50 -1.15 14.80
C GLY A 159 -13.04 0.20 15.22
N PHE A 160 -13.29 0.37 16.53
CA PHE A 160 -13.75 1.64 17.11
C PHE A 160 -12.68 2.31 17.96
N ILE A 161 -12.34 3.56 17.66
CA ILE A 161 -11.38 4.33 18.47
C ILE A 161 -11.91 4.58 19.89
N THR A 162 -13.23 4.62 20.07
CA THR A 162 -13.89 4.77 21.37
C THR A 162 -13.89 3.48 22.19
N ASN A 163 -13.69 2.31 21.58
CA ASN A 163 -13.57 1.04 22.29
C ASN A 163 -12.10 0.77 22.67
N PRO A 164 -11.77 0.64 23.96
CA PRO A 164 -10.39 0.41 24.41
C PRO A 164 -9.74 -0.86 23.85
N GLY A 165 -10.52 -1.93 23.63
CA GLY A 165 -10.01 -3.19 23.09
C GLY A 165 -9.61 -3.08 21.62
N ASP A 166 -10.48 -2.50 20.80
CA ASP A 166 -10.21 -2.28 19.38
C ASP A 166 -9.02 -1.32 19.17
N VAL A 167 -9.03 -0.17 19.84
CA VAL A 167 -7.99 0.86 19.67
C VAL A 167 -6.63 0.37 20.14
N GLN A 168 -6.55 -0.36 21.27
CA GLN A 168 -5.29 -0.95 21.72
C GLN A 168 -4.82 -2.08 20.81
N CYS A 169 -5.73 -2.82 20.18
CA CYS A 169 -5.35 -3.82 19.18
C CYS A 169 -4.75 -3.14 17.95
N MET A 170 -5.42 -2.10 17.41
CA MET A 170 -4.98 -1.40 16.19
C MET A 170 -3.84 -0.41 16.40
N ALA A 171 -3.52 -0.03 17.63
CA ALA A 171 -2.31 0.70 17.96
C ALA A 171 -1.03 -0.17 17.83
N LYS A 172 -1.15 -1.50 17.82
CA LYS A 172 0.00 -2.41 17.70
C LYS A 172 0.40 -2.55 16.24
N GLU A 173 1.68 -2.30 15.95
CA GLU A 173 2.26 -2.47 14.61
C GLU A 173 1.99 -3.88 14.04
N VAL A 174 2.05 -4.93 14.88
CA VAL A 174 1.75 -6.31 14.46
C VAL A 174 0.34 -6.45 13.91
N SER A 175 -0.66 -5.84 14.54
CA SER A 175 -2.05 -5.87 14.08
C SER A 175 -2.23 -5.05 12.80
N GLN A 176 -1.58 -3.88 12.72
CA GLN A 176 -1.58 -3.03 11.53
C GLN A 176 -0.97 -3.75 10.32
N ARG A 177 0.17 -4.44 10.50
CA ARG A 177 0.80 -5.25 9.44
C ARG A 177 -0.07 -6.43 9.04
N LYS A 178 -0.58 -7.21 10.01
CA LYS A 178 -1.41 -8.39 9.72
C LYS A 178 -2.69 -8.01 8.97
N SER A 179 -3.38 -6.95 9.39
CA SER A 179 -4.58 -6.46 8.69
C SER A 179 -4.25 -5.98 7.29
N ALA A 180 -3.18 -5.20 7.11
CA ALA A 180 -2.73 -4.77 5.79
C ALA A 180 -2.38 -5.92 4.85
N GLU A 181 -1.67 -6.95 5.33
CA GLU A 181 -1.33 -8.15 4.55
C GLU A 181 -2.58 -8.98 4.20
N ALA A 182 -3.58 -9.04 5.09
CA ALA A 182 -4.86 -9.69 4.81
C ALA A 182 -5.62 -8.96 3.69
N VAL A 183 -5.73 -7.64 3.76
CA VAL A 183 -6.36 -6.82 2.72
C VAL A 183 -5.59 -6.92 1.40
N ALA A 184 -4.27 -6.90 1.43
CA ALA A 184 -3.44 -7.02 0.23
C ALA A 184 -3.69 -8.34 -0.52
N ARG A 185 -3.84 -9.45 0.21
CA ARG A 185 -4.15 -10.77 -0.36
C ARG A 185 -5.53 -10.80 -1.03
N GLU A 186 -6.54 -10.21 -0.39
CA GLU A 186 -7.88 -10.10 -0.98
C GLU A 186 -7.88 -9.22 -2.23
N ILE A 187 -7.17 -8.09 -2.19
CA ILE A 187 -7.04 -7.21 -3.37
C ILE A 187 -6.30 -7.93 -4.49
N CYS A 188 -5.19 -8.62 -4.22
CA CYS A 188 -4.50 -9.41 -5.26
C CYS A 188 -5.44 -10.44 -5.88
N THR A 189 -6.26 -11.12 -5.07
CA THR A 189 -7.29 -12.05 -5.55
C THR A 189 -8.33 -11.36 -6.44
N ILE A 190 -8.80 -10.17 -6.06
CA ILE A 190 -9.74 -9.35 -6.85
C ILE A 190 -9.12 -8.96 -8.20
N LEU A 191 -7.82 -8.66 -8.22
CA LEU A 191 -7.12 -8.24 -9.42
C LEU A 191 -6.68 -9.39 -10.32
N GLY A 192 -6.62 -10.62 -9.80
CA GLY A 192 -5.96 -11.76 -10.45
C GLY A 192 -4.44 -11.67 -10.41
N ALA A 193 -3.87 -10.99 -9.41
CA ALA A 193 -2.44 -10.81 -9.22
C ALA A 193 -1.88 -11.83 -8.20
N ASN A 194 -0.59 -12.15 -8.30
CA ASN A 194 0.10 -13.01 -7.35
C ASN A 194 0.45 -12.23 -6.08
N TYR A 195 -0.12 -12.61 -4.95
CA TYR A 195 0.23 -12.03 -3.66
C TYR A 195 1.58 -12.57 -3.16
N VAL A 196 2.45 -11.65 -2.71
CA VAL A 196 3.78 -11.96 -2.18
C VAL A 196 3.84 -11.65 -0.68
N PRO A 197 3.92 -12.66 0.21
CA PRO A 197 3.95 -12.45 1.66
C PRO A 197 5.24 -11.78 2.14
N GLU A 198 5.18 -11.05 3.26
CA GLU A 198 6.32 -10.33 3.85
C GLU A 198 7.55 -11.22 4.10
N SER A 199 7.37 -12.48 4.48
CA SER A 199 8.47 -13.43 4.72
C SER A 199 9.14 -13.99 3.46
N SER A 200 8.54 -13.80 2.28
CA SER A 200 9.07 -14.30 1.00
C SER A 200 9.98 -13.29 0.31
N ALA A 201 9.91 -12.01 0.68
CA ALA A 201 10.91 -11.03 0.29
C ALA A 201 11.97 -10.96 1.40
N PRO A 202 13.27 -11.00 1.08
CA PRO A 202 14.29 -10.77 2.08
C PRO A 202 14.07 -9.40 2.71
N PHE A 203 14.05 -9.34 4.05
CA PHE A 203 14.00 -8.06 4.76
C PHE A 203 15.22 -7.22 4.33
N LEU A 204 14.94 -6.15 3.59
CA LEU A 204 15.93 -5.18 3.16
C LEU A 204 15.77 -3.91 3.99
N ASP A 205 16.89 -3.40 4.48
CA ASP A 205 16.95 -2.07 5.09
C ASP A 205 16.57 -0.99 4.05
N PRO A 206 15.59 -0.11 4.33
CA PRO A 206 15.14 0.89 3.37
C PRO A 206 16.22 1.88 2.91
N GLU A 207 17.14 2.27 3.79
CA GLU A 207 18.22 3.21 3.44
C GLU A 207 19.28 2.52 2.58
N ALA A 208 19.63 1.28 2.89
CA ALA A 208 20.47 0.45 2.04
C ALA A 208 19.84 0.25 0.65
N ALA A 209 18.54 -0.04 0.58
CA ALA A 209 17.84 -0.19 -0.69
C ALA A 209 17.83 1.11 -1.50
N LYS A 210 17.57 2.27 -0.87
CA LYS A 210 17.66 3.59 -1.53
C LYS A 210 19.05 3.85 -2.11
N LEU A 211 20.11 3.52 -1.34
CA LEU A 211 21.48 3.68 -1.82
C LEU A 211 21.77 2.77 -3.02
N SER A 212 21.39 1.48 -2.95
CA SER A 212 21.53 0.55 -4.08
C SER A 212 20.73 0.99 -5.30
N ILE A 213 19.49 1.47 -5.11
CA ILE A 213 18.66 2.04 -6.19
C ILE A 213 19.36 3.25 -6.84
N ALA A 214 19.95 4.15 -6.06
CA ALA A 214 20.67 5.30 -6.57
C ALA A 214 21.91 4.88 -7.38
N LEU A 215 22.63 3.84 -6.93
CA LEU A 215 23.77 3.28 -7.67
C LEU A 215 23.35 2.73 -9.03
N TYR A 216 22.29 1.91 -9.10
CA TYR A 216 21.76 1.45 -10.39
C TYR A 216 21.29 2.62 -11.28
N GLY A 217 20.67 3.65 -10.68
CA GLY A 217 20.31 4.88 -11.39
C GLY A 217 21.51 5.59 -12.01
N SER A 218 22.64 5.67 -11.31
CA SER A 218 23.86 6.31 -11.83
C SER A 218 24.45 5.60 -13.05
N ILE A 219 24.35 4.25 -13.11
CA ILE A 219 24.79 3.46 -14.26
C ILE A 219 23.97 3.81 -15.51
N THR A 220 22.66 4.05 -15.37
CA THR A 220 21.77 4.36 -16.51
C THR A 220 22.09 5.67 -17.22
N GLN A 221 22.75 6.61 -16.55
CA GLN A 221 23.04 7.93 -17.12
C GLN A 221 24.18 7.91 -18.15
N THR A 222 24.95 6.82 -18.21
CA THR A 222 26.12 6.68 -19.08
C THR A 222 26.07 5.45 -19.98
N SER A 223 24.98 4.67 -19.92
CA SER A 223 24.88 3.36 -20.58
C SER A 223 24.01 3.35 -21.83
N ILE A 224 24.18 2.30 -22.64
CA ILE A 224 23.28 1.99 -23.77
C ILE A 224 21.90 1.52 -23.29
N GLU A 225 20.90 1.57 -24.18
CA GLU A 225 19.48 1.32 -23.85
C GLU A 225 19.24 -0.02 -23.13
N GLU A 226 19.83 -1.11 -23.61
CA GLU A 226 19.62 -2.44 -22.99
C GLU A 226 20.13 -2.51 -21.54
N ILE A 227 21.23 -1.82 -21.23
CA ILE A 227 21.76 -1.73 -19.87
C ILE A 227 20.83 -0.89 -18.98
N THR A 228 20.26 0.17 -19.54
CA THR A 228 19.26 0.99 -18.85
C THR A 228 18.04 0.16 -18.46
N VAL A 229 17.57 -0.74 -19.34
CA VAL A 229 16.49 -1.69 -19.02
C VAL A 229 16.89 -2.62 -17.87
N ALA A 230 18.08 -3.21 -17.90
CA ALA A 230 18.55 -4.12 -16.83
C ALA A 230 18.72 -3.42 -15.48
N CYS A 231 19.30 -2.23 -15.44
CA CYS A 231 19.41 -1.42 -14.24
C CYS A 231 18.04 -1.00 -13.71
N ASN A 232 17.10 -0.60 -14.58
CA ASN A 232 15.74 -0.27 -14.20
C ASN A 232 15.04 -1.48 -13.57
N TYR A 233 15.18 -2.67 -14.18
CA TYR A 233 14.62 -3.92 -13.67
C TYR A 233 15.14 -4.27 -12.26
N ALA A 234 16.46 -4.25 -12.08
CA ALA A 234 17.12 -4.50 -10.79
C ALA A 234 16.70 -3.49 -9.72
N ALA A 235 16.70 -2.19 -10.05
CA ALA A 235 16.26 -1.15 -9.14
C ALA A 235 14.78 -1.29 -8.78
N ASN A 236 13.93 -1.72 -9.71
CA ASN A 236 12.52 -1.99 -9.45
C ASN A 236 12.31 -3.21 -8.56
N ALA A 237 13.17 -4.23 -8.64
CA ALA A 237 13.15 -5.34 -7.69
C ALA A 237 13.41 -4.87 -6.25
N LEU A 238 14.39 -4.00 -6.06
CA LEU A 238 14.65 -3.37 -4.77
C LEU A 238 13.48 -2.52 -4.29
N ARG A 239 12.90 -1.69 -5.17
CA ARG A 239 11.71 -0.89 -4.83
C ARG A 239 10.56 -1.76 -4.34
N ARG A 240 10.28 -2.87 -5.04
CA ARG A 240 9.27 -3.85 -4.62
C ARG A 240 9.60 -4.44 -3.25
N ALA A 241 10.85 -4.84 -3.02
CA ALA A 241 11.28 -5.46 -1.76
C ALA A 241 11.12 -4.53 -0.55
N VAL A 242 11.29 -3.20 -0.72
CA VAL A 242 11.12 -2.22 0.35
C VAL A 242 9.83 -1.39 0.25
N GLY A 243 8.88 -1.76 -0.62
CA GLY A 243 7.59 -1.07 -0.77
C GLY A 243 7.64 0.34 -1.36
N LEU A 244 8.75 0.72 -2.01
CA LEU A 244 8.87 1.98 -2.74
C LEU A 244 8.09 1.95 -4.06
N GLU A 245 7.66 3.12 -4.51
CA GLU A 245 6.93 3.27 -5.77
C GLU A 245 7.81 2.95 -6.97
N ILE A 246 7.27 2.18 -7.91
CA ILE A 246 7.92 1.96 -9.22
C ILE A 246 7.62 3.18 -10.09
N THR A 247 8.64 3.99 -10.34
CA THR A 247 8.52 5.26 -11.08
C THR A 247 8.48 5.07 -12.59
N THR A 248 9.10 4.01 -13.11
CA THR A 248 9.18 3.68 -14.54
C THR A 248 9.47 2.19 -14.67
N ASP A 249 8.75 1.49 -15.55
CA ASP A 249 9.01 0.10 -15.91
C ASP A 249 9.40 0.05 -17.39
N LEU A 250 10.67 -0.28 -17.66
CA LEU A 250 11.22 -0.38 -19.02
C LEU A 250 11.14 -1.81 -19.60
N GLY A 251 10.46 -2.72 -18.90
CA GLY A 251 10.32 -4.11 -19.34
C GLY A 251 11.46 -5.02 -18.90
N LYS A 252 11.55 -6.20 -19.52
CA LYS A 252 12.54 -7.21 -19.18
C LYS A 252 13.87 -6.94 -19.89
N PRO A 253 15.02 -7.16 -19.22
CA PRO A 253 16.32 -7.03 -19.85
C PRO A 253 16.62 -8.17 -20.82
N THR A 254 17.48 -7.92 -21.80
CA THR A 254 18.11 -8.99 -22.59
C THR A 254 19.05 -9.80 -21.70
N LYS A 255 19.29 -11.07 -22.06
CA LYS A 255 20.28 -11.92 -21.38
C LYS A 255 21.66 -11.27 -21.26
N ALA A 256 22.14 -10.67 -22.34
CA ALA A 256 23.44 -9.99 -22.36
C ALA A 256 23.49 -8.82 -21.35
N ALA A 257 22.45 -7.99 -21.30
CA ALA A 257 22.38 -6.86 -20.38
C ALA A 257 22.23 -7.31 -18.92
N ALA A 258 21.38 -8.32 -18.66
CA ALA A 258 21.20 -8.89 -17.34
C ALA A 258 22.52 -9.46 -16.79
N ASP A 259 23.27 -10.23 -17.60
CA ASP A 259 24.56 -10.79 -17.22
C ASP A 259 25.60 -9.71 -16.86
N ILE A 260 25.60 -8.59 -17.58
CA ILE A 260 26.47 -7.44 -17.27
C ILE A 260 26.11 -6.86 -15.90
N ILE A 261 24.82 -6.61 -15.64
CA ILE A 261 24.39 -6.02 -14.37
C ILE A 261 24.50 -7.00 -13.20
N ILE A 262 24.35 -8.30 -13.41
CA ILE A 262 24.65 -9.33 -12.39
C ILE A 262 26.12 -9.26 -11.98
N ARG A 263 27.05 -9.19 -12.95
CA ARG A 263 28.48 -9.02 -12.66
C ARG A 263 28.77 -7.72 -11.92
N ALA A 264 28.22 -6.60 -12.39
CA ALA A 264 28.37 -5.30 -11.73
C ALA A 264 27.83 -5.33 -10.29
N SER A 265 26.70 -6.02 -10.06
CA SER A 265 26.12 -6.23 -8.73
C SER A 265 27.05 -7.04 -7.83
N GLY A 266 27.75 -8.04 -8.37
CA GLY A 266 28.81 -8.76 -7.66
C GLY A 266 29.96 -7.86 -7.22
N THR A 267 30.46 -6.98 -8.09
CA THR A 267 31.50 -6.01 -7.73
C THR A 267 31.02 -5.01 -6.67
N MET A 268 29.78 -4.50 -6.79
CA MET A 268 29.19 -3.63 -5.77
C MET A 268 29.00 -4.35 -4.43
N TRP A 269 28.68 -5.65 -4.46
CA TRP A 269 28.56 -6.49 -3.29
C TRP A 269 29.89 -6.66 -2.55
N GLU A 270 30.99 -6.89 -3.27
CA GLU A 270 32.33 -7.01 -2.70
C GLU A 270 32.76 -5.71 -2.00
N GLY A 271 32.47 -4.56 -2.62
CA GLY A 271 32.75 -3.23 -2.07
C GLY A 271 31.79 -2.77 -0.95
N ALA A 272 30.70 -3.50 -0.70
CA ALA A 272 29.67 -3.10 0.25
C ALA A 272 30.18 -3.18 1.71
N ARG A 273 30.08 -2.06 2.43
CA ARG A 273 30.52 -1.94 3.83
C ARG A 273 29.55 -2.53 4.86
N THR A 274 28.32 -2.83 4.46
CA THR A 274 27.29 -3.37 5.36
C THR A 274 26.64 -4.62 4.78
N ASN A 275 26.24 -5.54 5.66
CA ASN A 275 25.49 -6.72 5.26
C ASN A 275 24.12 -6.36 4.66
N GLN A 276 23.56 -5.20 5.00
CA GLN A 276 22.30 -4.74 4.42
C GLN A 276 22.45 -4.35 2.95
N LEU A 277 23.54 -3.67 2.57
CA LEU A 277 23.84 -3.37 1.17
C LEU A 277 24.11 -4.64 0.36
N ARG A 278 24.86 -5.58 0.94
CA ARG A 278 25.09 -6.91 0.34
C ARG A 278 23.79 -7.64 0.01
N LYS A 279 22.82 -7.63 0.94
CA LYS A 279 21.50 -8.20 0.69
C LYS A 279 20.77 -7.51 -0.47
N CYS A 280 20.86 -6.18 -0.57
CA CYS A 280 20.26 -5.45 -1.69
C CYS A 280 20.87 -5.88 -3.04
N PHE A 281 22.19 -5.93 -3.16
CA PHE A 281 22.83 -6.36 -4.40
C PHE A 281 22.52 -7.82 -4.77
N ASN A 282 22.37 -8.70 -3.77
CA ASN A 282 21.90 -10.06 -4.00
C ASN A 282 20.47 -10.07 -4.57
N VAL A 283 19.53 -9.36 -3.95
CA VAL A 283 18.14 -9.27 -4.44
C VAL A 283 18.07 -8.75 -5.87
N ALA A 284 18.84 -7.71 -6.17
CA ALA A 284 18.91 -7.17 -7.52
C ALA A 284 19.45 -8.21 -8.52
N ALA A 285 20.56 -8.87 -8.20
CA ALA A 285 21.15 -9.90 -9.05
C ALA A 285 20.24 -11.12 -9.22
N ASP A 286 19.61 -11.58 -8.14
CA ASP A 286 18.68 -12.72 -8.16
C ASP A 286 17.46 -12.40 -9.02
N SER A 287 16.90 -11.18 -8.89
CA SER A 287 15.79 -10.75 -9.74
C SER A 287 16.13 -10.76 -11.23
N LEU A 288 17.37 -10.41 -11.58
CA LEU A 288 17.85 -10.47 -12.96
C LEU A 288 18.01 -11.92 -13.43
N ARG A 289 18.54 -12.82 -12.58
CA ARG A 289 18.62 -14.25 -12.91
C ARG A 289 17.24 -14.87 -13.13
N GLU A 290 16.27 -14.52 -12.28
CA GLU A 290 14.88 -14.94 -12.43
C GLU A 290 14.27 -14.45 -13.74
N ALA A 291 14.58 -13.22 -14.17
CA ALA A 291 14.09 -12.69 -15.44
C ALA A 291 14.50 -13.55 -16.64
N LEU A 292 15.68 -14.19 -16.56
CA LEU A 292 16.25 -15.06 -17.59
C LEU A 292 15.74 -16.49 -17.55
N SER A 293 15.19 -16.95 -16.44
CA SER A 293 14.67 -18.33 -16.30
C SER A 293 13.31 -18.56 -16.99
N PHE A 294 12.71 -17.52 -17.57
CA PHE A 294 11.44 -17.56 -18.29
C PHE A 294 11.60 -17.31 -19.81
N GLU A 295 12.83 -17.40 -20.33
CA GLU A 295 13.16 -17.40 -21.76
C GLU A 295 13.44 -18.82 -22.26
#